data_AF-A0A9W8ZUD4-F1
#
_entry.id   AF-A0A9W8ZUD4-F1
#
_cell.length_a   1.000
_cell.length_b   1.000
_cell.length_c   1.000
_cell.angle_alpha   90.00
_cell.angle_beta   90.00
_cell.angle_gamma   90.00
#
_symmetry.space_group_name_H-M   'P 1'
#
loop_
_entity.id
_entity.type
_entity.pdbx_description
1 polymer ?
#
loop_
_entity_poly.entity_id
_entity_poly.type
_entity_poly.pdbx_seq_one_letter_code
_entity_poly.pdbx_strand_id
1 'polypeptide(L)'
;MGPRRSFYAWGPGASKKYFHRAPRKSNDPGKSSAIVTGGYRGGTRKGLDITFGTSLDITSPYFSPPPLKETPIPSNRGGILLRTLRNTSTGRVISGPSLVVDEILKFSWVTNISDLVTKQWRGDISAFRKNAHSAPHTSVLRFEEKDEAEIQAVRIYQSPRIGLGLSHPSVSPSFDNPRVVFLSKPYRYFIHPELLTSNGRPQTFLGILSSLKAASSLDKREPKKLIDDIRDISGMKTHTVAKYLEYYSIGQGCSNLKSFIGPASRDSPSNYLRLMGTIVG
;
A
#
# COMPACT_ATOMS: atom_id res chain seq x y z
N MET A 1 17.44 -25.93 15.94
CA MET A 1 16.23 -25.77 15.10
C MET A 1 15.38 -24.66 15.70
N GLY A 2 15.31 -23.49 15.06
CA GLY A 2 14.44 -22.39 15.51
C GLY A 2 13.01 -22.56 15.00
N PRO A 3 11.99 -22.02 15.69
CA PRO A 3 10.60 -22.12 15.26
C PRO A 3 10.40 -21.44 13.90
N ARG A 4 9.69 -22.12 12.99
CA ARG A 4 9.25 -21.57 11.70
C ARG A 4 8.30 -20.40 11.96
N ARG A 5 8.52 -19.26 11.31
CA ARG A 5 7.68 -18.06 11.43
C ARG A 5 7.25 -17.62 10.04
N SER A 6 5.95 -17.59 9.78
CA SER A 6 5.35 -17.17 8.50
C SER A 6 4.86 -15.72 8.56
N PHE A 7 4.89 -15.03 7.42
CA PHE A 7 4.31 -13.71 7.21
C PHE A 7 3.25 -13.77 6.10
N TYR A 8 2.17 -12.99 6.23
CA TYR A 8 1.03 -13.02 5.31
C TYR A 8 0.85 -11.66 4.62
N ALA A 9 0.49 -11.68 3.32
CA ALA A 9 0.15 -10.50 2.52
C ALA A 9 -1.05 -10.80 1.60
N TRP A 10 -1.86 -9.78 1.29
CA TRP A 10 -3.07 -9.91 0.47
C TRP A 10 -3.16 -8.79 -0.59
N GLY A 11 -3.73 -9.09 -1.75
CA GLY A 11 -4.07 -8.08 -2.78
C GLY A 11 -5.09 -8.62 -3.80
N PRO A 12 -6.07 -7.80 -4.24
CA PRO A 12 -7.00 -8.19 -5.29
C PRO A 12 -6.40 -7.93 -6.67
N GLY A 13 -6.59 -8.87 -7.60
CA GLY A 13 -6.24 -8.69 -9.01
C GLY A 13 -7.19 -7.70 -9.68
N ALA A 14 -6.66 -6.57 -10.17
CA ALA A 14 -7.39 -5.72 -11.09
C ALA A 14 -6.45 -4.92 -12.00
N SER A 15 -6.76 -5.00 -13.30
CA SER A 15 -6.03 -4.47 -14.44
C SER A 15 -6.03 -2.93 -14.53
N LYS A 16 -4.89 -2.40 -14.99
CA LYS A 16 -4.61 -1.01 -15.42
C LYS A 16 -4.78 0.07 -14.35
N LYS A 17 -3.65 0.58 -13.80
CA LYS A 17 -3.45 2.01 -13.43
C LYS A 17 -2.05 2.31 -12.89
N TYR A 18 -1.50 3.43 -13.38
CA TYR A 18 -0.43 4.28 -12.84
C TYR A 18 0.56 3.63 -11.85
N PHE A 19 1.59 3.00 -12.40
CA PHE A 19 2.78 2.59 -11.66
C PHE A 19 3.66 3.81 -11.35
N HIS A 20 4.43 3.74 -10.28
CA HIS A 20 5.62 4.58 -10.14
C HIS A 20 6.53 4.28 -11.33
N ARG A 21 6.60 5.21 -12.30
CA ARG A 21 7.60 5.11 -13.35
C ARG A 21 8.97 5.25 -12.68
N ALA A 22 9.92 4.39 -13.07
CA ALA A 22 11.33 4.64 -12.76
C ALA A 22 11.64 6.10 -13.13
N PRO A 23 12.34 6.87 -12.26
CA PRO A 23 12.74 8.23 -12.59
C PRO A 23 13.43 8.22 -13.95
N ARG A 24 12.89 8.95 -14.92
CA ARG A 24 13.53 9.14 -16.22
C ARG A 24 14.35 10.41 -16.15
N LYS A 25 15.54 10.41 -16.77
CA LYS A 25 16.24 11.67 -17.08
C LYS A 25 15.28 12.52 -17.92
N SER A 26 14.93 13.71 -17.42
CA SER A 26 14.29 14.74 -18.23
C SER A 26 15.39 15.53 -18.94
N ASN A 27 15.26 15.76 -20.24
CA ASN A 27 16.12 16.68 -20.99
C ASN A 27 15.80 18.17 -20.71
N ASP A 28 15.12 18.45 -19.61
CA ASP A 28 14.61 19.77 -19.23
C ASP A 28 15.60 20.36 -18.20
N PRO A 29 16.37 21.42 -18.55
CA PRO A 29 17.48 21.92 -17.73
C PRO A 29 17.05 22.48 -16.37
N GLY A 30 15.74 22.66 -16.11
CA GLY A 30 15.19 23.06 -14.81
C GLY A 30 14.73 21.91 -13.89
N LYS A 31 14.86 20.64 -14.29
CA LYS A 31 14.47 19.46 -13.49
C LYS A 31 15.69 18.62 -13.15
N SER A 32 15.97 18.48 -11.85
CA SER A 32 17.12 17.74 -11.33
C SER A 32 17.18 16.31 -11.90
N SER A 33 18.33 15.99 -12.48
CA SER A 33 18.64 14.73 -13.14
C SER A 33 18.66 13.58 -12.14
N ALA A 34 17.59 12.77 -12.12
CA ALA A 34 17.60 11.51 -11.39
C ALA A 34 18.52 10.51 -12.11
N ILE A 35 19.71 10.28 -11.55
CA ILE A 35 20.68 9.27 -12.02
C ILE A 35 20.07 7.88 -11.82
N VAL A 36 19.79 7.19 -12.94
CA VAL A 36 19.40 5.78 -13.00
C VAL A 36 20.68 4.93 -12.95
N THR A 37 20.89 4.16 -11.88
CA THR A 37 21.92 3.11 -11.83
C THR A 37 21.25 1.76 -11.62
N GLY A 38 21.51 0.81 -12.53
CA GLY A 38 20.86 -0.50 -12.66
C GLY A 38 21.41 -1.59 -11.74
N GLY A 39 21.32 -1.39 -10.43
CA GLY A 39 21.59 -2.42 -9.41
C GLY A 39 20.70 -2.25 -8.18
N TYR A 40 20.60 -3.27 -7.33
CA TYR A 40 19.92 -3.17 -6.03
C TYR A 40 20.58 -2.05 -5.20
N ARG A 41 19.95 -0.87 -5.16
CA ARG A 41 20.46 0.28 -4.39
C ARG A 41 20.23 0.04 -2.90
N GLY A 42 21.31 -0.04 -2.13
CA GLY A 42 21.29 0.24 -0.70
C GLY A 42 21.09 1.74 -0.45
N GLY A 43 19.88 2.25 -0.61
CA GLY A 43 19.52 3.65 -0.34
C GLY A 43 18.76 3.85 0.97
N THR A 44 18.62 5.11 1.40
CA THR A 44 17.86 5.51 2.62
C THR A 44 16.36 5.22 2.52
N ARG A 45 15.83 5.09 1.29
CA ARG A 45 14.45 4.69 0.99
C ARG A 45 14.46 3.25 0.50
N LYS A 46 14.12 2.31 1.39
CA LYS A 46 13.95 0.90 1.06
C LYS A 46 12.46 0.58 1.01
N GLY A 47 12.07 -0.32 0.12
CA GLY A 47 10.71 -0.84 0.03
C GLY A 47 10.78 -2.25 -0.53
N LEU A 48 9.78 -3.05 -0.18
CA LEU A 48 9.67 -4.42 -0.67
C LEU A 48 8.36 -4.55 -1.43
N ASP A 49 8.46 -4.84 -2.71
CA ASP A 49 7.34 -5.10 -3.57
C ASP A 49 7.39 -6.53 -4.14
N ILE A 50 6.21 -7.10 -4.30
CA ILE A 50 5.97 -8.32 -5.05
C ILE A 50 5.47 -7.85 -6.41
N THR A 51 6.13 -8.24 -7.48
CA THR A 51 5.69 -7.91 -8.84
C THR A 51 5.06 -9.14 -9.48
N PHE A 52 3.88 -8.96 -10.05
CA PHE A 52 3.21 -9.96 -10.89
C PHE A 52 3.33 -9.54 -12.34
N GLY A 53 3.64 -10.50 -13.20
CA GLY A 53 3.74 -10.26 -14.62
C GLY A 53 4.31 -11.49 -15.29
N THR A 54 3.87 -11.73 -16.53
CA THR A 54 4.61 -12.64 -17.40
C THR A 54 5.99 -12.04 -17.63
N SER A 55 7.05 -12.87 -17.53
CA SER A 55 8.37 -12.49 -17.99
C SER A 55 8.25 -12.09 -19.45
N LEU A 56 8.16 -10.79 -19.69
CA LEU A 56 8.41 -10.25 -21.00
C LEU A 56 9.91 -10.14 -21.14
N ASP A 57 10.38 -10.46 -22.35
CA ASP A 57 11.76 -10.35 -22.79
C ASP A 57 12.47 -9.24 -22.04
N ILE A 58 13.61 -9.58 -21.46
CA ILE A 58 14.36 -8.68 -20.60
C ILE A 58 14.66 -7.41 -21.41
N THR A 59 13.85 -6.36 -21.28
CA THR A 59 14.02 -5.09 -22.02
C THR A 59 15.07 -4.20 -21.36
N SER A 60 15.79 -4.73 -20.36
CA SER A 60 16.93 -4.04 -19.80
C SER A 60 18.05 -4.09 -20.84
N PRO A 61 18.67 -2.96 -21.20
CA PRO A 61 19.82 -2.94 -22.11
C PRO A 61 21.04 -3.71 -21.58
N TYR A 62 20.98 -4.22 -20.35
CA TYR A 62 22.04 -4.97 -19.67
C TYR A 62 21.87 -6.49 -19.72
N PHE A 63 20.81 -7.02 -20.34
CA PHE A 63 20.63 -8.47 -20.51
C PHE A 63 20.20 -8.79 -21.93
N SER A 64 20.67 -9.91 -22.46
CA SER A 64 20.31 -10.38 -23.79
C SER A 64 18.81 -10.76 -23.84
N PRO A 65 18.07 -10.31 -24.87
CA PRO A 65 16.66 -10.66 -25.01
C PRO A 65 16.51 -12.18 -25.29
N PRO A 66 15.50 -12.84 -24.70
CA PRO A 66 15.08 -14.18 -25.10
C PRO A 66 14.58 -14.22 -26.56
N PRO A 67 14.55 -15.40 -27.20
CA PRO A 67 13.97 -15.56 -28.53
C PRO A 67 12.48 -15.25 -28.54
N LEU A 68 12.07 -14.43 -29.52
CA LEU A 68 10.72 -13.91 -29.75
C LEU A 68 9.65 -15.02 -29.70
N LYS A 69 8.66 -14.89 -28.80
CA LYS A 69 7.40 -15.64 -28.88
C LYS A 69 6.30 -14.73 -29.44
N GLU A 70 5.76 -15.09 -30.60
CA GLU A 70 4.85 -14.28 -31.43
C GLU A 70 3.41 -14.14 -30.92
N THR A 71 3.05 -14.70 -29.75
CA THR A 71 1.69 -14.55 -29.22
C THR A 71 1.60 -13.34 -28.27
N PRO A 72 0.67 -12.38 -28.48
CA PRO A 72 0.45 -11.29 -27.55
C PRO A 72 -0.23 -11.83 -26.29
N ILE A 73 0.58 -12.28 -25.33
CA ILE A 73 0.09 -12.69 -24.02
C ILE A 73 -0.44 -11.44 -23.31
N PRO A 74 -1.68 -11.42 -22.80
CA PRO A 74 -2.20 -10.28 -22.06
C PRO A 74 -1.22 -9.90 -20.93
N SER A 75 -0.66 -8.70 -21.03
CA SER A 75 0.35 -8.21 -20.09
C SER A 75 -0.30 -7.77 -18.77
N ASN A 76 -0.81 -8.74 -18.02
CA ASN A 76 -1.25 -8.51 -16.66
C ASN A 76 -0.01 -8.26 -15.80
N ARG A 77 0.41 -7.00 -15.76
CA ARG A 77 1.46 -6.50 -14.88
C ARG A 77 0.81 -5.90 -13.64
N GLY A 78 1.37 -6.19 -12.47
CA GLY A 78 0.88 -5.70 -11.20
C GLY A 78 1.93 -5.83 -10.12
N GLY A 79 1.59 -5.39 -8.92
CA GLY A 79 2.43 -5.65 -7.77
C GLY A 79 1.85 -5.18 -6.46
N ILE A 80 2.34 -5.77 -5.38
CA ILE A 80 1.95 -5.47 -4.00
C ILE A 80 3.15 -4.89 -3.30
N LEU A 81 3.03 -3.64 -2.85
CA LEU A 81 4.03 -3.03 -2.00
C LEU A 81 3.73 -3.35 -0.54
N LEU A 82 4.64 -4.05 0.13
CA LEU A 82 4.52 -4.39 1.54
C LEU A 82 4.87 -3.16 2.40
N ARG A 83 3.95 -2.81 3.30
CA ARG A 83 4.02 -1.59 4.13
C ARG A 83 4.09 -1.88 5.62
N THR A 84 3.52 -2.99 6.05
CA THR A 84 3.43 -3.38 7.44
C THR A 84 3.66 -4.89 7.53
N LEU A 85 4.34 -5.30 8.59
CA LEU A 85 4.62 -6.71 8.90
C LEU A 85 4.26 -6.96 10.37
N ARG A 86 3.59 -8.08 10.64
CA ARG A 86 3.27 -8.53 12.00
C ARG A 86 4.02 -9.81 12.28
N ASN A 87 4.75 -9.83 13.38
CA ASN A 87 5.27 -11.07 13.93
C ASN A 87 4.13 -11.81 14.63
N THR A 88 3.76 -12.98 14.12
CA THR A 88 2.65 -13.79 14.65
C THR A 88 2.93 -14.36 16.03
N SER A 89 4.19 -14.65 16.36
CA SER A 89 4.59 -15.21 17.65
C SER A 89 4.64 -14.16 18.78
N THR A 90 5.04 -12.93 18.47
CA THR A 90 5.19 -11.87 19.49
C THR A 90 4.10 -10.81 19.43
N GLY A 91 3.24 -10.85 18.40
CA GLY A 91 2.24 -9.82 18.12
C GLY A 91 2.82 -8.47 17.64
N ARG A 92 4.15 -8.29 17.61
CA ARG A 92 4.80 -7.02 17.25
C ARG A 92 4.48 -6.61 15.82
N VAL A 93 4.07 -5.36 15.65
CA VAL A 93 3.74 -4.77 14.34
C VAL A 93 4.82 -3.77 13.94
N ILE A 94 5.41 -3.97 12.76
CA ILE A 94 6.40 -3.10 12.13
C ILE A 94 5.70 -2.37 10.99
N SER A 95 5.67 -1.03 11.04
CA SER A 95 4.95 -0.20 10.07
C SER A 95 5.89 0.80 9.39
N GLY A 96 6.09 0.64 8.08
CA GLY A 96 6.95 1.50 7.27
C GLY A 96 7.72 0.66 6.25
N PRO A 97 7.76 1.03 4.95
CA PRO A 97 8.44 0.23 3.93
C PRO A 97 9.91 -0.07 4.26
N SER A 98 10.67 0.93 4.70
CA SER A 98 12.07 0.72 5.08
C SER A 98 12.21 -0.19 6.30
N LEU A 99 11.36 0.02 7.32
CA LEU A 99 11.41 -0.77 8.56
C LEU A 99 11.04 -2.23 8.32
N VAL A 100 10.11 -2.50 7.39
CA VAL A 100 9.79 -3.86 6.96
C VAL A 100 11.02 -4.53 6.34
N VAL A 101 11.74 -3.82 5.46
CA VAL A 101 12.98 -4.34 4.85
C VAL A 101 14.04 -4.59 5.93
N ASP A 102 14.26 -3.65 6.85
CA ASP A 102 15.24 -3.80 7.92
C ASP A 102 14.92 -4.98 8.85
N GLU A 103 13.64 -5.21 9.16
CA GLU A 103 13.21 -6.35 9.95
C GLU A 103 13.45 -7.67 9.20
N ILE A 104 13.23 -7.74 7.88
CA ILE A 104 13.54 -8.92 7.06
C ILE A 104 15.04 -9.21 7.02
N LEU A 105 15.87 -8.18 6.84
CA LEU A 105 17.33 -8.31 6.87
C LEU A 105 17.79 -8.87 8.22
N LYS A 106 17.25 -8.32 9.33
CA LYS A 106 17.52 -8.81 10.68
C LYS A 106 17.10 -10.27 10.87
N PHE A 107 15.90 -10.65 10.41
CA PHE A 107 15.43 -12.04 10.49
C PHE A 107 16.25 -13.01 9.64
N SER A 108 16.87 -12.52 8.57
CA SER A 108 17.69 -13.31 7.65
C SER A 108 19.18 -13.25 7.99
N TRP A 109 19.55 -12.62 9.12
CA TRP A 109 20.93 -12.49 9.59
C TRP A 109 21.89 -11.89 8.56
N VAL A 110 21.42 -10.89 7.80
CA VAL A 110 22.19 -10.17 6.79
C VAL A 110 22.03 -8.66 6.96
N THR A 111 22.99 -7.88 6.48
CA THR A 111 23.02 -6.42 6.68
C THR A 111 22.54 -5.63 5.46
N ASN A 112 22.49 -6.27 4.29
CA ASN A 112 22.16 -5.62 3.02
C ASN A 112 21.34 -6.54 2.10
N ILE A 113 20.66 -5.93 1.14
CA ILE A 113 19.75 -6.62 0.20
C ILE A 113 20.52 -7.57 -0.73
N SER A 114 21.75 -7.22 -1.12
CA SER A 114 22.57 -8.07 -1.99
C SER A 114 22.83 -9.42 -1.33
N ASP A 115 23.25 -9.41 -0.06
CA ASP A 115 23.49 -10.64 0.72
C ASP A 115 22.20 -11.43 0.95
N LEU A 116 21.07 -10.75 1.17
CA LEU A 116 19.76 -11.41 1.27
C LEU A 116 19.47 -12.21 -0.01
N VAL A 117 19.58 -11.58 -1.18
CA VAL A 117 19.21 -12.22 -2.45
C VAL A 117 20.22 -13.30 -2.83
N THR A 118 21.52 -13.01 -2.74
CA THR A 118 22.58 -13.90 -3.25
C THR A 118 22.92 -15.03 -2.29
N LYS A 119 23.04 -14.75 -0.98
CA LYS A 119 23.47 -15.75 0.02
C LYS A 119 22.29 -16.47 0.63
N GLN A 120 21.27 -15.73 1.08
CA GLN A 120 20.13 -16.32 1.78
C GLN A 120 19.10 -16.90 0.82
N TRP A 121 18.72 -16.17 -0.24
CA TRP A 121 17.72 -16.63 -1.22
C TRP A 121 18.34 -17.37 -2.40
N ARG A 122 19.68 -17.36 -2.54
CA ARG A 122 20.41 -18.06 -3.62
C ARG A 122 19.91 -17.70 -5.02
N GLY A 123 19.53 -16.44 -5.22
CA GLY A 123 18.97 -15.93 -6.47
C GLY A 123 17.50 -16.27 -6.70
N ASP A 124 16.84 -17.05 -5.83
CA ASP A 124 15.41 -17.34 -5.95
C ASP A 124 14.57 -16.25 -5.30
N ILE A 125 14.12 -15.30 -6.12
CA ILE A 125 13.21 -14.22 -5.72
C ILE A 125 11.74 -14.56 -5.96
N SER A 126 11.41 -15.82 -6.26
CA SER A 126 10.02 -16.25 -6.46
C SER A 126 9.23 -16.17 -5.15
N ALA A 127 8.14 -15.40 -5.15
CA ALA A 127 7.17 -15.41 -4.05
C ALA A 127 6.27 -16.66 -4.05
N PHE A 128 6.35 -17.48 -5.10
CA PHE A 128 5.53 -18.69 -5.28
C PHE A 128 6.36 -19.94 -5.04
N ARG A 129 5.74 -20.96 -4.40
CA ARG A 129 6.38 -22.25 -4.19
C ARG A 129 6.67 -22.91 -5.54
N LYS A 130 7.94 -23.26 -5.78
CA LYS A 130 8.31 -24.28 -6.76
C LYS A 130 8.03 -25.65 -6.12
N ASN A 131 7.59 -26.63 -6.92
CA ASN A 131 7.19 -27.95 -6.43
C ASN A 131 8.20 -28.55 -5.44
N ALA A 132 7.67 -29.24 -4.42
CA ALA A 132 8.24 -29.45 -3.08
C ALA A 132 9.49 -30.34 -2.95
N HIS A 133 10.29 -30.56 -4.00
CA HIS A 133 11.36 -31.56 -4.00
C HIS A 133 12.79 -31.01 -3.97
N SER A 134 13.00 -29.70 -3.87
CA SER A 134 14.34 -29.12 -3.96
C SER A 134 14.75 -28.33 -2.72
N ALA A 135 15.63 -28.96 -1.94
CA ALA A 135 16.56 -28.41 -0.96
C ALA A 135 16.02 -27.90 0.41
N PRO A 136 16.79 -28.13 1.50
CA PRO A 136 16.43 -27.70 2.84
C PRO A 136 16.60 -26.18 3.02
N HIS A 137 15.50 -25.56 3.45
CA HIS A 137 15.37 -24.33 4.24
C HIS A 137 16.39 -23.21 3.99
N THR A 138 16.18 -22.48 2.90
CA THR A 138 16.54 -21.05 2.83
C THR A 138 15.38 -20.21 3.39
N SER A 139 15.70 -19.12 4.09
CA SER A 139 14.70 -18.16 4.62
C SER A 139 14.03 -17.42 3.46
N VAL A 140 12.99 -18.01 2.87
CA VAL A 140 12.29 -17.44 1.70
C VAL A 140 11.04 -16.66 2.13
N LEU A 141 10.76 -15.57 1.41
CA LEU A 141 9.47 -14.88 1.48
C LEU A 141 8.54 -15.51 0.45
N ARG A 142 7.41 -16.06 0.90
CA ARG A 142 6.46 -16.78 0.04
C ARG A 142 5.02 -16.48 0.40
N PHE A 143 4.13 -16.65 -0.58
CA PHE A 143 2.71 -16.78 -0.31
C PHE A 143 2.42 -18.14 0.32
N GLU A 144 1.53 -18.13 1.30
CA GLU A 144 0.92 -19.35 1.83
C GLU A 144 -0.57 -19.29 1.49
N GLU A 145 -1.05 -20.35 0.85
CA GLU A 145 -2.49 -20.55 0.64
C GLU A 145 -3.14 -20.75 2.02
N LYS A 146 -4.27 -20.08 2.20
CA LYS A 146 -5.14 -20.27 3.35
C LYS A 146 -6.39 -21.01 2.90
N ASP A 147 -6.99 -21.73 3.83
CA ASP A 147 -8.28 -22.38 3.63
C ASP A 147 -9.32 -21.34 3.14
N GLU A 148 -10.15 -21.73 2.20
CA GLU A 148 -11.19 -20.86 1.64
C GLU A 148 -12.16 -20.36 2.72
N ALA A 149 -12.49 -21.19 3.71
CA ALA A 149 -13.33 -20.80 4.84
C ALA A 149 -12.66 -19.72 5.69
N GLU A 150 -11.34 -19.81 5.90
CA GLU A 150 -10.59 -18.75 6.58
C GLU A 150 -10.59 -17.45 5.78
N ILE A 151 -10.49 -17.51 4.45
CA ILE A 151 -10.48 -16.33 3.59
C ILE A 151 -11.85 -15.64 3.61
N GLN A 152 -12.94 -16.40 3.50
CA GLN A 152 -14.30 -15.85 3.50
C GLN A 152 -14.67 -15.18 4.82
N ALA A 153 -14.10 -15.64 5.94
CA ALA A 153 -14.29 -15.03 7.26
C ALA A 153 -13.56 -13.69 7.43
N VAL A 154 -12.54 -13.40 6.59
CA VAL A 154 -11.69 -12.22 6.75
C VAL A 154 -12.29 -11.01 6.06
N ARG A 155 -12.65 -10.00 6.85
CA ARG A 155 -13.03 -8.69 6.32
C ARG A 155 -11.80 -7.89 5.90
N ILE A 156 -11.85 -7.37 4.67
CA ILE A 156 -10.75 -6.59 4.10
C ILE A 156 -11.17 -5.14 3.94
N TYR A 157 -10.46 -4.28 4.65
CA TYR A 157 -10.66 -2.84 4.60
C TYR A 157 -9.77 -2.24 3.52
N GLN A 158 -10.32 -1.22 2.86
CA GLN A 158 -9.64 -0.50 1.79
C GLN A 158 -9.58 0.97 2.16
N SER A 159 -8.40 1.58 2.09
CA SER A 159 -8.27 3.02 2.31
C SER A 159 -7.50 3.74 1.21
N PRO A 160 -7.70 5.08 1.09
CA PRO A 160 -6.80 5.97 0.38
C PRO A 160 -5.32 5.78 0.74
N ARG A 161 -4.46 6.25 -0.16
CA ARG A 161 -3.01 6.26 0.02
C ARG A 161 -2.58 7.34 1.01
N ILE A 162 -1.61 7.01 1.87
CA ILE A 162 -0.96 7.98 2.77
C ILE A 162 0.04 8.83 1.97
N GLY A 163 0.08 10.13 2.25
CA GLY A 163 1.05 11.06 1.68
C GLY A 163 0.73 11.51 0.26
N LEU A 164 -0.53 11.37 -0.18
CA LEU A 164 -1.04 12.10 -1.34
C LEU A 164 -1.73 13.37 -0.86
N GLY A 165 -1.51 14.47 -1.58
CA GLY A 165 -2.13 15.76 -1.31
C GLY A 165 -2.17 16.62 -2.58
N LEU A 166 -2.78 17.81 -2.47
CA LEU A 166 -2.98 18.75 -3.57
C LEU A 166 -2.04 19.96 -3.49
N SER A 167 -0.90 19.80 -2.83
CA SER A 167 0.09 20.86 -2.64
C SER A 167 0.88 21.20 -3.91
N HIS A 168 0.79 20.38 -4.96
CA HIS A 168 1.53 20.59 -6.19
C HIS A 168 0.96 21.79 -6.97
N PRO A 169 1.77 22.78 -7.40
CA PRO A 169 1.28 24.01 -8.02
C PRO A 169 0.45 23.81 -9.29
N SER A 170 0.66 22.70 -10.00
CA SER A 170 -0.06 22.35 -11.22
C SER A 170 -1.46 21.76 -10.99
N VAL A 171 -1.94 21.68 -9.75
CA VAL A 171 -3.29 21.16 -9.46
C VAL A 171 -4.31 22.26 -9.75
N SER A 172 -5.17 22.02 -10.73
CA SER A 172 -6.37 22.83 -10.93
C SER A 172 -7.48 22.42 -9.96
N PRO A 173 -8.35 23.36 -9.53
CA PRO A 173 -9.51 23.10 -8.67
C PRO A 173 -10.66 22.44 -9.46
N SER A 174 -10.40 21.26 -10.02
CA SER A 174 -11.37 20.48 -10.77
C SER A 174 -11.44 19.06 -10.18
N PHE A 175 -12.66 18.55 -10.03
CA PHE A 175 -12.91 17.18 -9.58
C PHE A 175 -12.41 16.13 -10.59
N ASP A 176 -12.32 16.49 -11.87
CA ASP A 176 -11.77 15.65 -12.93
C ASP A 176 -10.25 15.68 -12.99
N ASN A 177 -9.60 16.55 -12.21
CA ASN A 177 -8.14 16.58 -12.13
C ASN A 177 -7.65 15.20 -11.66
N PRO A 178 -6.73 14.53 -12.39
CA PRO A 178 -6.28 13.20 -12.04
C PRO A 178 -5.78 13.07 -10.61
N ARG A 179 -5.09 14.11 -10.08
CA ARG A 179 -4.59 14.09 -8.69
C ARG A 179 -5.73 14.07 -7.68
N VAL A 180 -6.82 14.79 -7.94
CA VAL A 180 -8.04 14.78 -7.11
C VAL A 180 -8.70 13.41 -7.18
N VAL A 181 -8.90 12.87 -8.39
CA VAL A 181 -9.47 11.53 -8.61
C VAL A 181 -8.68 10.44 -7.88
N PHE A 182 -7.34 10.54 -7.84
CA PHE A 182 -6.49 9.55 -7.19
C PHE A 182 -6.48 9.63 -5.66
N LEU A 183 -6.89 10.75 -5.04
CA LEU A 183 -6.90 10.88 -3.58
C LEU A 183 -7.84 9.88 -2.91
N SER A 184 -9.00 9.61 -3.51
CA SER A 184 -10.02 8.74 -2.93
C SER A 184 -9.89 7.28 -3.31
N LYS A 185 -8.99 6.92 -4.23
CA LYS A 185 -8.87 5.53 -4.70
C LYS A 185 -8.37 4.60 -3.59
N PRO A 186 -8.89 3.36 -3.53
CA PRO A 186 -8.41 2.36 -2.59
C PRO A 186 -7.01 1.88 -3.00
N TYR A 187 -6.01 2.23 -2.20
CA TYR A 187 -4.60 1.87 -2.43
C TYR A 187 -3.99 1.04 -1.31
N ARG A 188 -4.57 1.11 -0.11
CA ARG A 188 -4.14 0.34 1.06
C ARG A 188 -5.20 -0.70 1.35
N TYR A 189 -4.76 -1.92 1.55
CA TYR A 189 -5.60 -3.05 1.92
C TYR A 189 -5.09 -3.63 3.24
N PHE A 190 -5.98 -3.88 4.18
CA PHE A 190 -5.63 -4.35 5.53
C PHE A 190 -6.80 -5.08 6.19
N ILE A 191 -6.47 -5.99 7.11
CA ILE A 191 -7.44 -6.87 7.79
C ILE A 191 -7.49 -6.65 9.31
N HIS A 192 -6.52 -5.92 9.86
CA HIS A 192 -6.42 -5.57 11.28
C HIS A 192 -6.27 -4.05 11.45
N PRO A 193 -7.34 -3.25 11.29
CA PRO A 193 -7.27 -1.80 11.41
C PRO A 193 -6.80 -1.33 12.80
N GLU A 194 -7.15 -2.05 13.86
CA GLU A 194 -6.78 -1.82 15.25
C GLU A 194 -5.26 -1.83 15.49
N LEU A 195 -4.52 -2.51 14.62
CA LEU A 195 -3.06 -2.59 14.68
C LEU A 195 -2.36 -1.43 13.96
N LEU A 196 -3.09 -0.60 13.20
CA LEU A 196 -2.52 0.48 12.38
C LEU A 196 -2.47 1.81 13.13
N THR A 197 -1.74 1.82 14.24
CA THR A 197 -1.77 2.93 15.21
C THR A 197 -0.79 4.07 14.91
N SER A 198 0.26 3.87 14.09
CA SER A 198 1.33 4.86 13.92
C SER A 198 1.08 5.87 12.81
N ASN A 199 0.71 5.42 11.61
CA ASN A 199 0.60 6.26 10.41
C ASN A 199 -0.73 6.06 9.68
N GLY A 200 -1.29 7.18 9.19
CA GLY A 200 -2.46 7.16 8.31
C GLY A 200 -3.78 6.83 9.00
N ARG A 201 -3.93 7.19 10.29
CA ARG A 201 -5.20 7.04 11.02
C ARG A 201 -6.39 7.66 10.29
N PRO A 202 -6.31 8.89 9.72
CA PRO A 202 -7.43 9.45 8.98
C PRO A 202 -7.84 8.61 7.76
N GLN A 203 -6.87 8.05 7.04
CA GLN A 203 -7.11 7.13 5.92
C GLN A 203 -7.76 5.83 6.42
N THR A 204 -7.24 5.24 7.49
CA THR A 204 -7.82 4.02 8.10
C THR A 204 -9.27 4.27 8.52
N PHE A 205 -9.54 5.40 9.18
CA PHE A 205 -10.90 5.83 9.53
C PHE A 205 -11.82 5.89 8.31
N LEU A 206 -11.39 6.54 7.22
CA LEU A 206 -12.18 6.61 5.99
C LEU A 206 -12.45 5.23 5.39
N GLY A 207 -11.46 4.35 5.38
CA GLY A 207 -11.62 3.00 4.86
C GLY A 207 -12.66 2.18 5.64
N ILE A 208 -12.66 2.31 6.97
CA ILE A 208 -13.68 1.68 7.83
C ILE A 208 -15.05 2.32 7.59
N LEU A 209 -15.12 3.65 7.57
CA LEU A 209 -16.36 4.37 7.31
C LEU A 209 -16.97 3.93 5.98
N SER A 210 -16.19 3.93 4.89
CA SER A 210 -16.62 3.43 3.57
C SER A 210 -17.07 1.98 3.59
N SER A 211 -16.37 1.10 4.31
CA SER A 211 -16.77 -0.30 4.45
C SER A 211 -18.11 -0.45 5.18
N LEU A 212 -18.32 0.30 6.27
CA LEU A 212 -19.58 0.34 6.99
C LEU A 212 -20.71 0.94 6.15
N LYS A 213 -20.41 1.96 5.31
CA LYS A 213 -21.36 2.51 4.32
C LYS A 213 -21.78 1.46 3.30
N ALA A 214 -20.85 0.64 2.81
CA ALA A 214 -21.13 -0.36 1.79
C ALA A 214 -21.89 -1.58 2.36
N ALA A 215 -21.61 -1.96 3.61
CA ALA A 215 -22.23 -3.12 4.25
C ALA A 215 -23.65 -2.84 4.81
N SER A 216 -24.11 -1.59 4.80
CA SER A 216 -25.37 -1.20 5.46
C SER A 216 -26.07 -0.09 4.69
N SER A 217 -27.40 -0.06 4.73
CA SER A 217 -28.17 1.15 4.48
C SER A 217 -27.91 2.14 5.63
N LEU A 218 -26.84 2.93 5.52
CA LEU A 218 -26.36 3.82 6.58
C LEU A 218 -27.39 4.85 7.05
N ASP A 219 -28.37 5.16 6.20
CA ASP A 219 -29.43 6.15 6.44
C ASP A 219 -30.28 5.88 7.70
N LYS A 220 -30.10 4.72 8.35
CA LYS A 220 -30.80 4.36 9.59
C LYS A 220 -29.89 4.12 10.81
N ARG A 221 -28.57 4.29 10.72
CA ARG A 221 -27.69 4.09 11.90
C ARG A 221 -27.61 5.36 12.73
N GLU A 222 -27.94 5.25 14.02
CA GLU A 222 -27.71 6.34 14.96
C GLU A 222 -26.22 6.74 15.01
N PRO A 223 -25.90 8.05 15.06
CA PRO A 223 -24.52 8.55 15.09
C PRO A 223 -23.65 7.90 16.18
N LYS A 224 -24.24 7.64 17.35
CA LYS A 224 -23.56 7.00 18.48
C LYS A 224 -23.11 5.58 18.13
N LYS A 225 -23.98 4.78 17.50
CA LYS A 225 -23.67 3.42 17.07
C LYS A 225 -22.55 3.40 16.02
N LEU A 226 -22.57 4.36 15.08
CA LEU A 226 -21.50 4.49 14.09
C LEU A 226 -20.14 4.80 14.75
N ILE A 227 -20.12 5.67 15.75
CA ILE A 227 -18.90 5.99 16.52
C ILE A 227 -18.38 4.72 17.22
N ASP A 228 -19.26 3.98 17.88
CA ASP A 228 -18.89 2.77 18.61
C ASP A 228 -18.36 1.68 17.67
N ASP A 229 -19.04 1.44 16.54
CA ASP A 229 -18.58 0.47 15.53
C ASP A 229 -17.18 0.83 15.00
N ILE A 230 -16.93 2.10 14.65
CA ILE A 230 -15.62 2.54 14.14
C ILE A 230 -14.56 2.42 15.24
N ARG A 231 -14.89 2.79 16.48
CA ARG A 231 -14.00 2.68 17.64
C ARG A 231 -13.56 1.22 17.82
N ASP A 232 -14.51 0.29 17.81
CA ASP A 232 -14.25 -1.13 18.07
C ASP A 232 -13.43 -1.76 16.93
N ILE A 233 -13.68 -1.38 15.68
CA ILE A 233 -12.90 -1.85 14.52
C ILE A 233 -11.49 -1.25 14.48
N SER A 234 -11.36 0.04 14.80
CA SER A 234 -10.11 0.79 14.58
C SER A 234 -9.18 0.85 15.78
N GLY A 235 -9.67 0.51 16.98
CA GLY A 235 -8.97 0.75 18.23
C GLY A 235 -8.72 2.23 18.56
N MET A 236 -9.34 3.17 17.83
CA MET A 236 -9.22 4.60 18.11
C MET A 236 -10.07 4.99 19.32
N LYS A 237 -9.66 6.04 20.04
CA LYS A 237 -10.47 6.59 21.14
C LYS A 237 -11.78 7.18 20.61
N THR A 238 -12.88 7.02 21.34
CA THR A 238 -14.22 7.53 21.00
C THR A 238 -14.20 9.01 20.60
N HIS A 239 -13.54 9.87 21.40
CA HIS A 239 -13.41 11.30 21.09
C HIS A 239 -12.68 11.55 19.76
N THR A 240 -11.68 10.74 19.40
CA THR A 240 -10.97 10.87 18.11
C THR A 240 -11.90 10.51 16.95
N VAL A 241 -12.68 9.43 17.09
CA VAL A 241 -13.64 8.99 16.06
C VAL A 241 -14.72 10.05 15.85
N ALA A 242 -15.31 10.57 16.92
CA ALA A 242 -16.32 11.63 16.86
C ALA A 242 -15.79 12.87 16.12
N LYS A 243 -14.58 13.32 16.48
CA LYS A 243 -13.92 14.45 15.84
C LYS A 243 -13.60 14.21 14.35
N TYR A 244 -13.23 12.98 13.99
CA TYR A 244 -12.99 12.61 12.60
C TYR A 244 -14.29 12.59 11.77
N LEU A 245 -15.39 12.11 12.34
CA LEU A 245 -16.71 12.19 11.72
C LEU A 245 -17.11 13.65 11.50
N GLU A 246 -16.98 14.51 12.51
CA GLU A 246 -17.27 15.94 12.39
C GLU A 246 -16.47 16.59 11.25
N TYR A 247 -15.16 16.35 11.19
CA TYR A 247 -14.33 16.86 10.11
C TYR A 247 -14.76 16.37 8.73
N TYR A 248 -15.12 15.10 8.61
CA TYR A 248 -15.60 14.54 7.36
C TYR A 248 -16.94 15.16 6.95
N SER A 249 -17.90 15.26 7.89
CA SER A 249 -19.23 15.84 7.66
C SER A 249 -19.19 17.31 7.27
N ILE A 250 -18.29 18.11 7.84
CA ILE A 250 -18.06 19.51 7.42
C ILE A 250 -17.67 19.61 5.94
N GLY A 251 -16.94 18.61 5.42
CA GLY A 251 -16.56 18.55 4.01
C GLY A 251 -17.70 18.18 3.08
N GLN A 252 -18.68 17.41 3.56
CA GLN A 252 -19.83 16.97 2.77
C GLN A 252 -20.70 18.17 2.39
N GLY A 253 -21.15 18.21 1.14
CA GLY A 253 -21.93 19.34 0.60
C GLY A 253 -21.11 20.60 0.30
N CYS A 254 -19.82 20.65 0.65
CA CYS A 254 -18.92 21.72 0.22
C CYS A 254 -18.36 21.38 -1.17
N SER A 255 -18.63 22.21 -2.18
CA SER A 255 -18.11 22.01 -3.56
C SER A 255 -16.78 22.73 -3.84
N ASN A 256 -16.20 23.36 -2.83
CA ASN A 256 -15.03 24.23 -3.00
C ASN A 256 -13.70 23.49 -2.78
N LEU A 257 -13.10 22.98 -3.87
CA LEU A 257 -11.76 22.38 -3.84
C LEU A 257 -10.62 23.40 -3.65
N LYS A 258 -10.84 24.69 -3.94
CA LYS A 258 -9.77 25.71 -3.96
C LYS A 258 -9.10 25.88 -2.60
N SER A 259 -9.86 25.74 -1.51
CA SER A 259 -9.37 25.85 -0.13
C SER A 259 -8.38 24.73 0.25
N PHE A 260 -8.32 23.65 -0.53
CA PHE A 260 -7.48 22.49 -0.26
C PHE A 260 -6.27 22.37 -1.20
N ILE A 261 -6.04 23.33 -2.10
CA ILE A 261 -4.95 23.30 -3.07
C ILE A 261 -3.80 24.20 -2.61
N GLY A 262 -2.57 23.74 -2.85
CA GLY A 262 -1.35 24.51 -2.59
C GLY A 262 -0.70 24.25 -1.22
N PRO A 263 0.32 25.05 -0.84
CA PRO A 263 1.18 24.77 0.31
C PRO A 263 0.45 24.79 1.66
N ALA A 264 -0.70 25.46 1.73
CA ALA A 264 -1.57 25.50 2.91
C ALA A 264 -2.36 24.20 3.12
N SER A 265 -2.36 23.28 2.14
CA SER A 265 -3.05 21.98 2.21
C SER A 265 -2.38 20.96 3.15
N ARG A 266 -1.53 21.40 4.09
CA ARG A 266 -0.68 20.51 4.90
C ARG A 266 -1.48 19.51 5.72
N ASP A 267 -0.82 18.37 5.94
CA ASP A 267 -1.27 17.03 6.35
C ASP A 267 -1.91 16.93 7.75
N SER A 268 -2.83 17.83 8.12
CA SER A 268 -3.61 17.66 9.34
C SER A 268 -4.78 16.69 9.11
N PRO A 269 -5.16 15.87 10.11
CA PRO A 269 -6.36 15.03 10.05
C PRO A 269 -7.63 15.82 9.69
N SER A 270 -7.78 17.04 10.22
CA SER A 270 -8.92 17.91 9.95
C SER A 270 -9.03 18.28 8.48
N ASN A 271 -7.94 18.83 7.93
CA ASN A 271 -7.93 19.29 6.55
C ASN A 271 -8.10 18.13 5.56
N TYR A 272 -7.43 17.00 5.84
CA TYR A 272 -7.55 15.79 5.04
C TYR A 272 -8.99 15.24 5.04
N LEU A 273 -9.63 15.10 6.21
CA LEU A 273 -10.97 14.53 6.30
C LEU A 273 -12.03 15.44 5.69
N ARG A 274 -11.89 16.77 5.82
CA ARG A 274 -12.74 17.75 5.13
C ARG A 274 -12.61 17.64 3.61
N LEU A 275 -11.38 17.60 3.09
CA LEU A 275 -11.13 17.39 1.66
C LEU A 275 -11.77 16.08 1.17
N MET A 276 -11.63 15.01 1.94
CA MET A 276 -12.21 13.72 1.58
C MET A 276 -13.75 13.72 1.65
N GLY A 277 -14.35 14.47 2.57
CA GLY A 277 -15.79 14.74 2.59
C GLY A 277 -16.25 15.49 1.35
N THR A 278 -15.48 16.49 0.89
CA THR A 278 -15.76 17.24 -0.34
C THR A 278 -15.64 16.39 -1.61
N ILE A 279 -14.69 15.45 -1.66
CA ILE A 279 -14.45 14.61 -2.86
C ILE A 279 -15.42 13.42 -2.94
N VAL A 280 -15.77 12.81 -1.81
CA VAL A 280 -16.45 11.50 -1.76
C VAL A 280 -17.85 11.58 -1.18
N GLY A 281 -18.15 12.63 -0.42
CA GLY A 281 -19.32 12.72 0.44
C GLY A 281 -20.52 13.39 -0.16
#